data_AF-A0A7C1U956-F1
#
_entry.id   AF-A0A7C1U956-F1
#
_cell.length_a   1.000
_cell.length_b   1.000
_cell.length_c   1.000
_cell.angle_alpha   90.00
_cell.angle_beta   90.00
_cell.angle_gamma   90.00
#
_symmetry.space_group_name_H-M   'P 1'
#
loop_
_entity.id
_entity.type
_entity.pdbx_description
1 polymer ?
#
loop_
_entity_poly.entity_id
_entity_poly.type
_entity_poly.pdbx_seq_one_letter_code
_entity_poly.pdbx_strand_id
1 'polypeptide(L)'
;DLVTPNLMEVAFLTGSDPIDTIEDMIRVGEKLRAMGPKAVLVKGGHLTGDILTDVLVTGNGVREFSSPKIATDNTHGTGCTLATAIAVGMGQGMDVNGAVLRGHDYVQKAIMKAPGYGCGKGPLNHLVVLD
;
A
#
# COMPACT_ATOMS: atom_id res chain seq x y z
N ASP A 1 -3.77 -14.47 4.63
CA ASP A 1 -3.13 -14.59 3.31
C ASP A 1 -2.17 -13.44 2.98
N LEU A 2 -2.58 -12.19 3.12
CA LEU A 2 -1.76 -10.99 2.88
C LEU A 2 -1.71 -10.10 4.14
N VAL A 3 -0.58 -9.45 4.38
CA VAL A 3 -0.45 -8.31 5.32
C VAL A 3 0.09 -7.08 4.59
N THR A 4 -0.32 -5.88 4.98
CA THR A 4 -0.01 -4.63 4.24
C THR A 4 0.62 -3.54 5.13
N PRO A 5 1.76 -3.79 5.81
CA PRO A 5 2.36 -2.81 6.73
C PRO A 5 2.94 -1.60 5.99
N ASN A 6 2.94 -0.42 6.62
CA ASN A 6 3.78 0.71 6.22
C ASN A 6 5.22 0.53 6.75
N LEU A 7 6.14 1.42 6.34
CA LEU A 7 7.56 1.37 6.75
C LEU A 7 7.76 1.32 8.28
N MET A 8 7.04 2.13 9.05
CA MET A 8 7.15 2.14 10.52
C MET A 8 6.61 0.84 11.14
N GLU A 9 5.46 0.37 10.65
CA GLU A 9 4.83 -0.87 11.09
C GLU A 9 5.73 -2.07 10.82
N VAL A 10 6.32 -2.19 9.62
CA VAL A 10 7.19 -3.32 9.29
C VAL A 10 8.49 -3.24 10.08
N ALA A 11 9.12 -2.07 10.24
CA ALA A 11 10.34 -1.92 11.04
C ALA A 11 10.12 -2.35 12.49
N PHE A 12 8.98 -1.97 13.08
CA PHE A 12 8.58 -2.41 14.40
C PHE A 12 8.36 -3.92 14.49
N LEU A 13 7.60 -4.50 13.55
CA LEU A 13 7.28 -5.94 13.54
C LEU A 13 8.53 -6.81 13.31
N THR A 14 9.49 -6.33 12.52
CA THR A 14 10.70 -7.07 12.19
C THR A 14 11.90 -6.71 13.05
N GLY A 15 11.78 -5.75 13.98
CA GLY A 15 12.89 -5.23 14.77
C GLY A 15 14.07 -4.79 13.90
N SER A 16 13.78 -4.13 12.78
CA SER A 16 14.78 -3.67 11.81
C SER A 16 15.06 -2.18 11.95
N ASP A 17 16.25 -1.77 11.52
CA ASP A 17 16.61 -0.36 11.36
C ASP A 17 15.64 0.36 10.40
N PRO A 18 15.65 1.71 10.37
CA PRO A 18 14.89 2.49 9.40
C PRO A 18 15.05 1.98 7.96
N ILE A 19 13.97 2.07 7.19
CA ILE A 19 13.86 1.51 5.84
C ILE A 19 13.83 2.69 4.88
N ASP A 20 14.93 2.89 4.17
CA ASP A 20 15.13 4.06 3.31
C ASP A 20 15.19 3.72 1.82
N THR A 21 15.27 2.44 1.47
CA THR A 21 15.43 1.96 0.09
C THR A 21 14.41 0.88 -0.29
N ILE A 22 14.21 0.67 -1.60
CA ILE A 22 13.38 -0.42 -2.11
C ILE A 22 13.98 -1.77 -1.72
N GLU A 23 15.30 -1.89 -1.76
CA GLU A 23 16.04 -3.08 -1.34
C GLU A 23 15.79 -3.40 0.13
N ASP A 24 15.72 -2.39 1.01
CA ASP A 24 15.34 -2.57 2.41
C ASP A 24 13.90 -3.04 2.54
N MET A 25 12.97 -2.47 1.78
CA MET A 25 11.56 -2.88 1.76
C MET A 25 11.42 -4.36 1.34
N ILE A 26 12.17 -4.80 0.33
CA ILE A 26 12.22 -6.20 -0.10
C ILE A 26 12.73 -7.08 1.04
N ARG A 27 13.87 -6.71 1.63
CA ARG A 27 14.51 -7.46 2.73
C ARG A 27 13.59 -7.61 3.93
N VAL A 28 12.95 -6.53 4.38
CA VAL A 28 12.02 -6.61 5.53
C VAL A 28 10.71 -7.30 5.17
N GLY A 29 10.25 -7.19 3.93
CA GLY A 29 9.07 -7.91 3.43
C GLY A 29 9.29 -9.42 3.40
N GLU A 30 10.47 -9.87 2.95
CA GLU A 30 10.89 -11.28 3.02
C GLU A 30 10.97 -11.77 4.47
N LYS A 31 11.59 -10.96 5.37
CA LYS A 31 11.66 -11.27 6.80
C LYS A 31 10.27 -11.42 7.43
N LEU A 32 9.34 -10.53 7.13
CA LEU A 32 7.98 -10.61 7.64
C LEU A 32 7.19 -11.77 7.02
N ARG A 33 7.40 -12.09 5.73
CA ARG A 33 6.77 -13.27 5.08
C ARG A 33 7.21 -14.57 5.76
N ALA A 34 8.49 -14.66 6.14
CA ALA A 34 9.03 -15.81 6.86
C ALA A 34 8.38 -16.04 8.24
N MET A 35 7.65 -15.07 8.78
CA MET A 35 6.89 -15.20 10.03
C MET A 35 5.51 -15.86 9.85
N GLY A 36 5.05 -16.12 8.61
CA GLY A 36 3.82 -16.87 8.35
C GLY A 36 2.90 -16.36 7.23
N PRO A 37 2.79 -15.05 6.92
CA PRO A 37 1.96 -14.57 5.81
C PRO A 37 2.38 -15.17 4.47
N LYS A 38 1.41 -15.46 3.58
CA LYS A 38 1.72 -15.95 2.22
C LYS A 38 2.23 -14.83 1.31
N ALA A 39 1.80 -13.60 1.57
CA ALA A 39 2.25 -12.39 0.90
C ALA A 39 2.36 -11.23 1.89
N VAL A 40 3.25 -10.27 1.58
CA VAL A 40 3.47 -9.04 2.34
C VAL A 40 3.54 -7.87 1.35
N LEU A 41 2.69 -6.86 1.51
CA LEU A 41 2.77 -5.59 0.78
C LEU A 41 3.36 -4.52 1.70
N VAL A 42 4.65 -4.23 1.55
CA VAL A 42 5.31 -3.16 2.27
C VAL A 42 4.98 -1.83 1.59
N LYS A 43 4.23 -0.96 2.28
CA LYS A 43 3.81 0.33 1.73
C LYS A 43 4.89 1.38 1.93
N GLY A 44 5.43 1.91 0.84
CA GLY A 44 6.55 2.85 0.85
C GLY A 44 6.14 4.30 0.94
N GLY A 45 4.84 4.64 1.05
CA GLY A 45 4.29 6.00 1.00
C GLY A 45 4.92 7.10 1.89
N HIS A 46 5.91 6.78 2.73
CA HIS A 46 6.70 7.70 3.54
C HIS A 46 8.14 7.94 3.02
N LEU A 47 8.58 7.22 1.98
CA LEU A 47 9.84 7.50 1.29
C LEU A 47 9.79 8.90 0.65
N THR A 48 10.96 9.52 0.54
CA THR A 48 11.12 10.82 -0.13
C THR A 48 11.00 10.67 -1.64
N GLY A 49 10.52 11.73 -2.30
CA GLY A 49 10.38 11.78 -3.76
C GLY A 49 8.94 11.95 -4.25
N ASP A 50 8.83 12.06 -5.57
CA ASP A 50 7.58 12.30 -6.29
C ASP A 50 6.89 11.02 -6.76
N ILE A 51 7.54 9.87 -6.57
CA ILE A 51 7.01 8.54 -6.86
C ILE A 51 6.88 7.78 -5.54
N LEU A 52 5.68 7.29 -5.27
CA LEU A 52 5.42 6.36 -4.18
C LEU A 52 5.54 4.94 -4.73
N THR A 53 6.32 4.10 -4.06
CA THR A 53 6.48 2.69 -4.44
C THR A 53 6.09 1.79 -3.27
N ASP A 54 5.20 0.84 -3.52
CA ASP A 54 4.90 -0.26 -2.61
C ASP A 54 5.53 -1.56 -3.15
N VAL A 55 5.98 -2.43 -2.26
CA VAL A 55 6.68 -3.68 -2.61
C VAL A 55 5.86 -4.87 -2.13
N LEU A 56 5.38 -5.68 -3.08
CA LEU A 56 4.71 -6.94 -2.80
C LEU A 56 5.72 -8.09 -2.84
N VAL A 57 5.86 -8.77 -1.72
CA VAL A 57 6.69 -9.96 -1.54
C VAL A 57 5.79 -11.19 -1.44
N THR A 58 5.99 -12.17 -2.31
CA THR A 58 5.22 -13.42 -2.36
C THR A 58 6.15 -14.63 -2.46
N GLY A 59 5.65 -15.85 -2.29
CA GLY A 59 6.43 -17.06 -2.55
C GLY A 59 6.91 -17.23 -4.01
N ASN A 60 6.32 -16.49 -4.95
CA ASN A 60 6.67 -16.55 -6.38
C ASN A 60 7.62 -15.41 -6.81
N GLY A 61 8.02 -14.56 -5.88
CA GLY A 61 8.90 -13.42 -6.15
C GLY A 61 8.33 -12.09 -5.67
N VAL A 62 8.96 -11.02 -6.15
CA VAL A 62 8.75 -9.63 -5.74
C VAL A 62 8.15 -8.84 -6.89
N ARG A 63 7.23 -7.92 -6.58
CA ARG A 63 6.70 -6.95 -7.53
C ARG A 63 6.57 -5.57 -6.90
N GLU A 64 6.96 -4.55 -7.65
CA GLU A 64 6.78 -3.14 -7.28
C GLU A 64 5.51 -2.55 -7.89
N PHE A 65 4.86 -1.66 -7.14
CA PHE A 65 3.70 -0.89 -7.55
C PHE A 65 4.00 0.59 -7.31
N SER A 66 4.08 1.38 -8.38
CA SER A 66 4.47 2.78 -8.29
C SER A 66 3.39 3.71 -8.82
N SER A 67 3.20 4.86 -8.15
CA SER A 67 2.36 5.97 -8.61
C SER A 67 3.00 7.32 -8.33
N PRO A 68 2.62 8.37 -9.09
CA PRO A 68 2.91 9.74 -8.69
C PRO A 68 2.34 10.05 -7.30
N LYS A 69 3.11 10.79 -6.52
CA LYS A 69 2.65 11.36 -5.26
C LYS A 69 1.67 12.49 -5.54
N ILE A 70 0.44 12.35 -5.04
CA ILE A 70 -0.56 13.41 -5.15
C ILE A 70 -0.32 14.43 -4.04
N ALA A 71 -0.08 15.69 -4.42
CA ALA A 71 0.02 16.80 -3.47
C ALA A 71 -1.38 17.11 -2.90
N THR A 72 -1.67 16.62 -1.70
CA THR A 72 -2.92 16.85 -1.00
C THR A 72 -2.80 16.62 0.51
N ASP A 73 -3.72 17.22 1.27
CA ASP A 73 -3.92 16.91 2.69
C ASP A 73 -4.94 15.78 2.92
N ASN A 74 -5.66 15.35 1.89
CA ASN A 74 -6.69 14.31 2.02
C ASN A 74 -6.08 12.89 2.01
N THR A 75 -5.36 12.55 3.08
CA THR A 75 -4.65 11.26 3.20
C THR A 75 -5.19 10.37 4.32
N HIS A 76 -6.23 10.80 5.04
CA HIS A 76 -6.80 10.01 6.12
C HIS A 76 -7.52 8.78 5.57
N GLY A 77 -7.10 7.59 5.99
CA GLY A 77 -7.71 6.33 5.60
C GLY A 77 -7.13 5.70 4.33
N THR A 78 -6.04 6.21 3.75
CA THR A 78 -5.39 5.63 2.56
C THR A 78 -5.00 4.17 2.78
N GLY A 79 -4.34 3.87 3.89
CA GLY A 79 -3.93 2.51 4.25
C GLY A 79 -5.12 1.55 4.41
N CYS A 80 -6.17 1.96 5.13
CA CYS A 80 -7.37 1.15 5.30
C CYS A 80 -8.10 0.92 3.97
N THR A 81 -8.16 1.95 3.13
CA THR A 81 -8.79 1.90 1.82
C THR A 81 -8.05 0.92 0.90
N LEU A 82 -6.72 1.00 0.85
CA LEU A 82 -5.89 0.07 0.08
C LEU A 82 -6.10 -1.37 0.54
N ALA A 83 -5.97 -1.63 1.84
CA ALA A 83 -6.13 -2.97 2.40
C ALA A 83 -7.53 -3.55 2.12
N THR A 84 -8.57 -2.73 2.25
CA THR A 84 -9.96 -3.12 1.97
C THR A 84 -10.16 -3.43 0.49
N ALA A 85 -9.67 -2.56 -0.41
CA ALA A 85 -9.80 -2.78 -1.85
C ALA A 85 -9.10 -4.07 -2.31
N ILE A 86 -7.92 -4.37 -1.76
CA ILE A 86 -7.20 -5.62 -2.02
C ILE A 86 -8.00 -6.81 -1.50
N ALA A 87 -8.46 -6.76 -0.25
CA ALA A 87 -9.24 -7.85 0.35
C ALA A 87 -10.51 -8.16 -0.46
N VAL A 88 -11.23 -7.13 -0.92
CA VAL A 88 -12.40 -7.28 -1.79
C VAL A 88 -12.02 -7.88 -3.14
N GLY A 89 -10.94 -7.40 -3.78
CA GLY A 89 -10.47 -7.95 -5.05
C GLY A 89 -10.11 -9.44 -4.94
N MET A 90 -9.39 -9.82 -3.89
CA MET A 90 -9.08 -11.24 -3.61
C MET A 90 -10.35 -12.05 -3.34
N GLY A 91 -11.32 -11.49 -2.59
CA GLY A 91 -12.63 -12.11 -2.36
C GLY A 91 -13.46 -12.30 -3.64
N GLN A 92 -13.22 -11.48 -4.66
CA GLN A 92 -13.80 -11.61 -6.01
C GLN A 92 -13.03 -12.59 -6.91
N GLY A 93 -12.02 -13.29 -6.38
CA GLY A 93 -11.23 -14.28 -7.12
C GLY A 93 -10.05 -13.72 -7.91
N MET A 94 -9.71 -12.44 -7.74
CA MET A 94 -8.48 -11.88 -8.32
C MET A 94 -7.25 -12.50 -7.64
N ASP A 95 -6.18 -12.70 -8.40
CA ASP A 95 -4.88 -13.00 -7.80
C ASP A 95 -4.35 -11.78 -7.03
N VAL A 96 -3.39 -12.02 -6.13
CA VAL A 96 -2.84 -10.97 -5.24
C VAL A 96 -2.22 -9.81 -6.01
N ASN A 97 -1.59 -10.06 -7.16
CA ASN A 97 -0.97 -9.00 -7.94
C ASN A 97 -2.03 -8.10 -8.59
N GLY A 98 -3.07 -8.71 -9.16
CA GLY A 98 -4.20 -7.99 -9.74
C GLY A 98 -4.99 -7.22 -8.67
N ALA A 99 -5.19 -7.81 -7.49
CA ALA A 99 -5.90 -7.16 -6.39
C ALA A 99 -5.11 -5.94 -5.86
N VAL A 100 -3.79 -6.04 -5.74
CA VAL A 100 -2.91 -4.92 -5.35
C VAL A 100 -2.91 -3.82 -6.40
N LEU A 101 -2.76 -4.17 -7.69
CA LEU A 101 -2.80 -3.19 -8.77
C LEU A 101 -4.11 -2.40 -8.75
N ARG A 102 -5.25 -3.11 -8.70
CA ARG A 102 -6.58 -2.49 -8.65
C ARG A 102 -6.77 -1.64 -7.40
N GLY A 103 -6.31 -2.11 -6.24
CA GLY A 103 -6.39 -1.36 -4.99
C GLY A 103 -5.59 -0.06 -5.03
N HIS A 104 -4.40 -0.09 -5.65
CA HIS A 104 -3.56 1.07 -5.84
C HIS A 104 -4.21 2.10 -6.76
N ASP A 105 -4.75 1.66 -7.91
CA ASP A 105 -5.48 2.54 -8.85
C ASP A 105 -6.72 3.15 -8.20
N TYR A 106 -7.44 2.37 -7.39
CA TYR A 106 -8.61 2.82 -6.64
C TYR A 106 -8.25 3.93 -5.67
N VAL A 107 -7.20 3.73 -4.86
CA VAL A 107 -6.73 4.73 -3.90
C VAL A 107 -6.26 6.00 -4.61
N GLN A 108 -5.50 5.88 -5.69
CA GLN A 108 -5.07 7.03 -6.49
C GLN A 108 -6.27 7.85 -6.98
N LYS A 109 -7.28 7.20 -7.58
CA LYS A 109 -8.51 7.87 -8.04
C LYS A 109 -9.28 8.50 -6.87
N ALA A 110 -9.37 7.81 -5.73
CA ALA A 110 -10.07 8.27 -4.54
C ALA A 110 -9.41 9.49 -3.88
N ILE A 111 -8.07 9.56 -3.89
CA ILE A 111 -7.31 10.74 -3.43
C ILE A 111 -7.52 11.91 -4.40
N MET A 112 -7.39 11.70 -5.72
CA MET A 112 -7.58 12.76 -6.72
C MET A 112 -8.98 13.37 -6.69
N LYS A 113 -9.99 12.60 -6.28
CA LYS A 113 -11.39 13.04 -6.18
C LYS A 113 -11.84 13.35 -4.76
N ALA A 114 -10.90 13.45 -3.82
CA ALA A 114 -11.20 13.70 -2.41
C ALA A 114 -12.02 15.00 -2.22
N PRO A 115 -13.02 15.00 -1.33
CA PRO A 115 -13.99 16.09 -1.21
C PRO A 115 -13.47 17.32 -0.45
N GLY A 116 -12.29 17.25 0.17
CA GLY A 116 -11.70 18.38 0.90
C GLY A 116 -12.42 18.72 2.21
N TYR A 117 -12.92 17.71 2.93
CA TYR A 117 -13.60 17.95 4.21
C TYR A 117 -12.63 18.23 5.35
N GLY A 118 -13.00 19.19 6.21
CA GLY A 118 -12.25 19.56 7.41
C GLY A 118 -11.06 20.49 7.14
N CYS A 119 -10.33 20.82 8.20
CA CYS A 119 -9.17 21.74 8.16
C CYS A 119 -7.83 21.02 8.41
N GLY A 120 -7.80 19.70 8.30
CA GLY A 120 -6.64 18.86 8.59
C GLY A 120 -6.48 17.74 7.57
N LYS A 121 -6.07 16.53 8.00
CA LYS A 121 -5.99 15.38 7.10
C LYS A 121 -7.40 14.86 6.76
N GLY A 122 -7.93 15.27 5.62
CA GLY A 122 -9.28 14.92 5.17
C GLY A 122 -9.38 13.48 4.62
N PRO A 123 -10.61 12.97 4.46
CA PRO A 123 -10.86 11.62 3.92
C PRO A 123 -10.69 11.57 2.40
N LEU A 124 -10.55 10.34 1.87
CA LEU A 124 -10.65 10.07 0.44
C LEU A 124 -12.10 10.10 -0.06
N ASN A 125 -12.30 10.11 -1.37
CA ASN A 125 -13.61 9.87 -1.98
C ASN A 125 -13.79 8.39 -2.36
N HIS A 126 -14.53 7.64 -1.55
CA HIS A 126 -14.85 6.22 -1.79
C HIS A 126 -15.94 5.98 -2.84
N LEU A 127 -16.54 7.02 -3.42
CA LEU A 127 -17.57 6.89 -4.46
C LEU A 127 -16.99 6.82 -5.88
N VAL A 128 -15.67 6.75 -6.01
CA VAL A 128 -15.01 6.58 -7.31
C VAL A 128 -15.24 5.18 -7.87
N VAL A 129 -15.40 5.11 -9.18
CA VAL A 129 -15.49 3.86 -9.94
C VAL A 129 -14.19 3.71 -10.74
N LEU A 130 -13.61 2.52 -10.79
CA LEU A 130 -12.53 2.20 -11.73
C LEU A 130 -13.15 1.77 -13.05
N ASP A 131 -12.68 2.34 -14.15
CA ASP A 131 -13.15 2.07 -15.50
C ASP A 131 -12.63 0.70 -16.00
#